data_AF-A0A218Z7L6-F1
#
_entry.id   AF-A0A218Z7L6-F1
#
_cell.length_a   1.000
_cell.length_b   1.000
_cell.length_c   1.000
_cell.angle_alpha   90.00
_cell.angle_beta   90.00
_cell.angle_gamma   90.00
#
_symmetry.space_group_name_H-M   'P 1'
#
loop_
_entity.id
_entity.type
_entity.pdbx_description
1 polymer ?
#
loop_
_entity_poly.entity_id
_entity_poly.type
_entity_poly.pdbx_seq_one_letter_code
_entity_poly.pdbx_strand_id
1 'polypeptide(L)'
;MASLHRRTTTKMQCLLSSVRNLSLSLSSLPKPASFTSTCRIPHISTRPGQTRAFSSTPARLKKDDKKSKIDPRITLIRYHMQHPQTPRPLRLSRMRSLRHWTIHRAWMLVRRKKAEAEEKELGRMYQSIHSACEELRKIGVPGTKDVGRLYRIAMEKKGIFKQGGVPIEYARYQTDTPGREVWNHSWTR
;
A
#
# COMPACT_ATOMS: atom_id res chain seq x y z
N MET A 1 -16.81 12.89 -67.45
CA MET A 1 -15.36 12.92 -67.16
C MET A 1 -15.07 14.19 -66.35
N ALA A 2 -14.26 14.08 -65.28
CA ALA A 2 -13.92 15.09 -64.25
C ALA A 2 -15.02 15.31 -63.18
N SER A 3 -15.06 14.60 -62.04
CA SER A 3 -14.09 14.43 -60.93
C SER A 3 -13.74 15.74 -60.19
N LEU A 4 -14.59 16.09 -59.22
CA LEU A 4 -14.30 17.06 -58.15
C LEU A 4 -13.72 16.30 -56.95
N HIS A 5 -12.39 16.32 -56.81
CA HIS A 5 -11.69 15.86 -55.61
C HIS A 5 -10.87 17.01 -55.04
N ARG A 6 -11.44 17.76 -54.09
CA ARG A 6 -10.70 18.76 -53.32
C ARG A 6 -9.99 18.06 -52.17
N ARG A 7 -8.71 17.72 -52.37
CA ARG A 7 -7.80 17.24 -51.33
C ARG A 7 -7.42 18.43 -50.44
N THR A 8 -7.91 18.48 -49.20
CA THR A 8 -7.38 19.38 -48.18
C THR A 8 -6.23 18.68 -47.46
N THR A 9 -5.00 19.09 -47.80
CA THR A 9 -3.77 18.58 -47.19
C THR A 9 -3.45 19.32 -45.90
N THR A 10 -3.30 18.52 -44.85
CA THR A 10 -2.55 18.68 -43.60
C THR A 10 -1.50 19.81 -43.56
N LYS A 11 -1.62 20.72 -42.57
CA LYS A 11 -0.49 21.36 -41.88
C LYS A 11 -0.89 21.68 -40.44
N MET A 12 -0.71 20.74 -39.52
CA MET A 12 -0.60 21.06 -38.09
C MET A 12 0.86 21.40 -37.82
N GLN A 13 1.16 22.68 -37.72
CA GLN A 13 2.44 23.17 -37.22
C GLN A 13 2.47 22.98 -35.70
N CYS A 14 3.29 22.04 -35.25
CA CYS A 14 3.71 21.91 -33.87
C CYS A 14 4.60 23.10 -33.51
N LEU A 15 4.08 24.07 -32.76
CA LEU A 15 4.89 25.07 -32.09
C LEU A 15 5.42 24.49 -30.77
N LEU A 16 6.58 23.82 -30.89
CA LEU A 16 7.49 23.53 -29.79
C LEU A 16 8.30 24.79 -29.49
N SER A 17 7.91 25.56 -28.48
CA SER A 17 8.80 26.55 -27.85
C SER A 17 8.18 27.15 -26.59
N SER A 18 8.38 26.50 -25.44
CA SER A 18 8.64 27.21 -24.18
C SER A 18 9.12 26.24 -23.10
N VAL A 19 10.43 25.95 -23.11
CA VAL A 19 11.16 25.49 -21.93
C VAL A 19 11.96 26.67 -21.46
N ARG A 20 11.42 27.43 -20.51
CA ARG A 20 12.17 28.42 -19.73
C ARG A 20 11.81 28.29 -18.24
N ASN A 21 12.80 27.81 -17.49
CA ASN A 21 13.15 28.20 -16.13
C ASN A 21 12.05 28.18 -15.06
N LEU A 22 11.82 27.00 -14.48
CA LEU A 22 11.49 26.91 -13.07
C LEU A 22 12.79 26.70 -12.30
N SER A 23 13.39 27.81 -11.85
CA SER A 23 14.38 27.82 -10.78
C SER A 23 13.68 27.36 -9.50
N LEU A 24 13.83 26.08 -9.16
CA LEU A 24 13.49 25.56 -7.84
C LEU A 24 14.44 26.21 -6.83
N SER A 25 13.96 27.24 -6.13
CA SER A 25 14.60 27.77 -4.94
C SER A 25 14.69 26.65 -3.90
N LEU A 26 15.91 26.19 -3.64
CA LEU A 26 16.23 25.28 -2.55
C LEU A 26 16.16 26.05 -1.23
N SER A 27 14.96 26.22 -0.67
CA SER A 27 14.78 26.75 0.69
C SER A 27 14.65 25.60 1.68
N SER A 28 15.72 25.43 2.46
CA SER A 28 15.78 24.94 3.85
C SER A 28 15.07 23.60 4.18
N LEU A 29 15.82 22.51 4.07
CA LEU A 29 15.58 21.33 4.91
C LEU A 29 16.11 21.60 6.35
N PRO A 30 15.38 21.22 7.41
CA PRO A 30 15.88 21.32 8.77
C PRO A 30 17.02 20.29 9.01
N LYS A 31 18.15 20.78 9.54
CA LYS A 31 19.27 19.96 10.01
C LYS A 31 18.83 19.03 11.15
N PRO A 32 19.27 17.76 11.21
CA PRO A 32 19.12 16.95 12.40
C PRO A 32 20.07 17.47 13.50
N ALA A 33 19.50 17.83 14.65
CA ALA A 33 20.27 18.17 15.84
C ALA A 33 21.01 16.92 16.35
N SER A 34 22.34 16.96 16.31
CA SER A 34 23.20 16.02 17.01
C SER A 34 23.25 16.41 18.48
N PHE A 35 22.65 15.61 19.36
CA PHE A 35 22.79 15.77 20.81
C PHE A 35 24.17 15.24 21.24
N THR A 36 25.19 16.09 21.20
CA THR A 36 26.43 15.88 21.97
C THR A 36 26.21 16.48 23.36
N SER A 37 25.90 15.63 24.33
CA SER A 37 25.87 16.03 25.74
C SER A 37 27.31 16.00 26.29
N THR A 38 27.94 17.16 26.36
CA THR A 38 29.23 17.36 27.03
C THR A 38 28.97 17.70 28.49
N CYS A 39 29.17 16.75 29.40
CA CYS A 39 29.10 17.03 30.84
C CYS A 39 30.29 17.87 31.28
N ARG A 40 30.04 19.11 31.72
CA ARG A 40 31.00 19.96 32.43
C ARG A 40 31.16 19.47 33.86
N ILE A 41 32.40 19.35 34.32
CA ILE A 41 32.79 19.00 35.69
C ILE A 41 32.86 20.29 36.51
N PRO A 42 32.13 20.43 37.64
CA PRO A 42 32.48 21.40 38.66
C PRO A 42 33.45 20.77 39.68
N HIS A 43 34.60 21.42 39.83
CA HIS A 43 35.58 21.17 40.89
C HIS A 43 35.02 21.70 42.22
N ILE A 44 34.99 20.89 43.28
CA ILE A 44 34.70 21.34 44.64
C ILE A 44 35.80 20.86 45.60
N SER A 45 36.23 21.81 46.43
CA SER A 45 37.35 21.82 47.37
C SER A 45 37.29 20.73 48.45
N THR A 46 38.48 20.24 48.80
CA THR A 46 38.76 19.35 49.94
C THR A 46 38.67 20.11 51.27
N ARG A 47 38.02 19.52 52.29
CA ARG A 47 38.33 19.77 53.72
C ARG A 47 38.03 18.50 54.53
N PRO A 48 38.94 18.03 55.41
CA PRO A 48 38.74 16.80 56.18
C PRO A 48 38.06 17.10 57.53
N GLY A 49 37.19 16.21 58.00
CA GLY A 49 36.71 16.27 59.38
C GLY A 49 35.43 15.50 59.69
N GLN A 50 35.64 14.35 60.33
CA GLN A 50 34.84 13.77 61.42
C GLN A 50 33.74 12.74 61.10
N THR A 51 34.01 11.58 61.70
CA THR A 51 33.20 10.40 61.99
C THR A 51 31.84 10.70 62.61
N ARG A 52 30.79 10.06 62.09
CA ARG A 52 29.70 9.41 62.85
C ARG A 52 28.90 8.51 61.92
N ALA A 53 28.81 7.23 62.28
CA ALA A 53 27.93 6.27 61.64
C ALA A 53 26.50 6.48 62.15
N PHE A 54 25.62 6.99 61.29
CA PHE A 54 24.18 7.05 61.55
C PHE A 54 23.45 6.54 60.28
N SER A 55 23.38 5.21 60.14
CA SER A 55 22.52 4.57 59.15
C SER A 55 21.29 4.02 59.88
N SER A 56 20.14 4.66 59.67
CA SER A 56 18.83 4.16 60.11
C SER A 56 18.05 3.49 58.96
N THR A 57 18.72 3.09 57.88
CA THR A 57 18.06 2.35 56.79
C THR A 57 18.14 0.86 57.09
N PRO A 58 17.01 0.13 57.22
CA PRO A 58 17.05 -1.31 57.44
C PRO A 58 17.80 -1.96 56.27
N ALA A 59 18.80 -2.80 56.59
CA ALA A 59 19.49 -3.61 55.60
C ALA A 59 18.44 -4.37 54.79
N ARG A 60 18.40 -4.12 53.47
CA ARG A 60 17.51 -4.87 52.57
C ARG A 60 17.82 -6.34 52.75
N LEU A 61 16.87 -7.06 53.36
CA LEU A 61 16.93 -8.52 53.46
C LEU A 61 17.25 -9.07 52.07
N LYS A 62 18.28 -9.93 52.02
CA LYS A 62 18.70 -10.62 50.81
C LYS A 62 17.47 -11.30 50.22
N LYS A 63 16.96 -10.76 49.11
CA LYS A 63 15.82 -11.35 48.39
C LYS A 63 16.26 -12.76 47.99
N ASP A 64 15.53 -13.77 48.47
CA ASP A 64 15.84 -15.17 48.14
C ASP A 64 16.11 -15.31 46.64
N ASP A 65 17.27 -15.87 46.29
CA ASP A 65 17.80 -15.99 44.92
C ASP A 65 16.97 -16.91 44.00
N LYS A 66 15.69 -17.16 44.33
CA LYS A 66 14.72 -17.83 43.48
C LYS A 66 14.21 -16.85 42.44
N LYS A 67 15.03 -16.58 41.40
CA LYS A 67 14.51 -16.02 40.13
C LYS A 67 13.30 -16.86 39.74
N SER A 68 12.12 -16.23 39.61
CA SER A 68 10.93 -16.93 39.12
C SER A 68 11.27 -17.60 37.79
N LYS A 69 10.98 -18.91 37.67
CA LYS A 69 11.15 -19.63 36.41
C LYS A 69 10.24 -18.95 35.39
N ILE A 70 10.82 -18.09 34.56
CA ILE A 70 10.10 -17.48 33.44
C ILE A 70 9.71 -18.63 32.52
N ASP A 71 8.42 -18.71 32.16
CA ASP A 71 7.93 -19.76 31.25
C ASP A 71 8.83 -19.78 29.99
N PRO A 72 9.40 -20.93 29.59
CA PRO A 72 10.23 -21.02 28.39
C PRO A 72 9.50 -20.53 27.14
N ARG A 73 8.16 -20.62 27.08
CA ARG A 73 7.35 -20.04 25.99
C ARG A 73 7.47 -18.52 25.92
N ILE A 74 7.50 -17.83 27.06
CA ILE A 74 7.70 -16.38 27.11
C ILE A 74 9.12 -16.03 26.63
N THR A 75 10.11 -16.85 26.97
CA THR A 75 11.49 -16.67 26.48
C THR A 75 11.57 -16.89 24.96
N LEU A 76 10.88 -17.90 24.44
CA LEU A 76 10.79 -18.18 23.01
C LEU A 76 10.07 -17.06 22.25
N ILE A 77 8.98 -16.52 22.80
CA ILE A 77 8.27 -15.36 22.25
C ILE A 77 9.20 -14.15 22.21
N ARG A 78 9.89 -13.83 23.33
CA ARG A 78 10.86 -12.74 23.39
C ARG A 78 11.99 -12.92 22.37
N TYR A 79 12.47 -14.14 22.21
CA TYR A 79 13.48 -14.48 21.22
C TYR A 79 13.00 -14.21 19.78
N HIS A 80 11.81 -14.69 19.39
CA HIS A 80 11.29 -14.48 18.03
C HIS A 80 10.87 -13.03 17.76
N MET A 81 10.48 -12.27 18.79
CA MET A 81 10.16 -10.86 18.67
C MET A 81 11.40 -9.98 18.51
N GLN A 82 12.47 -10.30 19.25
CA GLN A 82 13.69 -9.50 19.31
C GLN A 82 14.89 -10.43 19.17
N HIS A 83 15.08 -10.99 17.97
CA HIS A 83 16.18 -11.89 17.71
C HIS A 83 17.46 -11.10 17.32
N PRO A 84 18.61 -11.39 17.94
CA PRO A 84 19.88 -10.73 17.63
C PRO A 84 20.46 -11.17 16.27
N GLN A 85 19.89 -12.21 15.64
CA GLN A 85 20.32 -12.72 14.33
C GLN A 85 19.78 -11.90 13.14
N THR A 86 19.29 -10.68 13.37
CA THR A 86 18.93 -9.80 12.25
C THR A 86 20.20 -9.43 11.49
N PRO A 87 20.28 -9.72 10.17
CA PRO A 87 21.48 -9.43 9.41
C PRO A 87 21.69 -7.92 9.35
N ARG A 88 22.96 -7.51 9.32
CA ARG A 88 23.31 -6.09 9.16
C ARG A 88 22.75 -5.57 7.82
N PRO A 89 22.39 -4.27 7.74
CA PRO A 89 21.94 -3.68 6.49
C PRO A 89 22.92 -3.94 5.33
N LEU A 90 22.36 -4.31 4.19
CA LEU A 90 23.14 -4.69 3.01
C LEU A 90 23.92 -3.49 2.47
N ARG A 91 25.24 -3.65 2.32
CA ARG A 91 26.11 -2.64 1.68
C ARG A 91 26.34 -2.99 0.22
N LEU A 92 26.01 -2.06 -0.67
CA LEU A 92 26.13 -2.23 -2.11
C LEU A 92 27.32 -1.43 -2.64
N SER A 93 28.03 -1.99 -3.62
CA SER A 93 28.96 -1.20 -4.44
C SER A 93 28.19 -0.22 -5.32
N ARG A 94 28.86 0.83 -5.80
CA ARG A 94 28.24 1.87 -6.64
C ARG A 94 27.52 1.32 -7.87
N MET A 95 28.13 0.39 -8.60
CA MET A 95 27.49 -0.21 -9.78
C MET A 95 26.28 -1.07 -9.40
N ARG A 96 26.32 -1.78 -8.26
CA ARG A 96 25.21 -2.59 -7.79
C ARG A 96 24.04 -1.73 -7.30
N SER A 97 24.32 -0.62 -6.61
CA SER A 97 23.28 0.31 -6.15
C SER A 97 22.57 0.98 -7.32
N LEU A 98 23.29 1.40 -8.37
CA LEU A 98 22.69 1.97 -9.58
C LEU A 98 21.83 0.96 -10.33
N ARG A 99 22.29 -0.28 -10.50
CA ARG A 99 21.47 -1.36 -11.10
C ARG A 99 20.19 -1.59 -10.31
N HIS A 100 20.30 -1.73 -8.99
CA HIS A 100 19.14 -1.92 -8.11
C HIS A 100 18.16 -0.75 -8.22
N TRP A 101 18.66 0.49 -8.22
CA TRP A 101 17.83 1.69 -8.35
C TRP A 101 17.09 1.74 -9.69
N THR A 102 17.76 1.34 -10.77
CA THR A 102 17.16 1.30 -12.11
C THR A 102 16.03 0.28 -12.18
N ILE A 103 16.26 -0.93 -11.66
CA ILE A 103 15.23 -1.99 -11.59
C ILE A 103 14.05 -1.54 -10.74
N HIS A 104 14.32 -0.95 -9.56
CA HIS A 104 13.27 -0.44 -8.68
C HIS A 104 12.41 0.63 -9.37
N ARG A 105 13.03 1.57 -10.08
CA ARG A 105 12.31 2.60 -10.83
C ARG A 105 11.48 2.01 -11.97
N ALA A 106 12.05 1.05 -12.72
CA ALA A 106 11.33 0.35 -13.77
C ALA A 106 10.10 -0.39 -13.21
N TRP A 107 10.25 -1.05 -12.06
CA TRP A 107 9.14 -1.71 -11.36
C TRP A 107 8.06 -0.72 -10.94
N MET A 108 8.43 0.45 -10.40
CA MET A 108 7.45 1.49 -10.04
C MET A 108 6.67 1.99 -11.27
N LEU A 109 7.32 2.13 -12.43
CA LEU A 109 6.65 2.50 -13.67
C LEU A 109 5.68 1.42 -14.15
N VAL A 110 6.10 0.16 -14.11
CA VAL A 110 5.23 -0.98 -14.48
C VAL A 110 4.01 -1.04 -13.56
N ARG A 111 4.22 -0.89 -12.25
CA ARG A 111 3.12 -0.89 -11.27
C ARG A 111 2.13 0.24 -11.53
N ARG A 112 2.61 1.44 -11.85
CA ARG A 112 1.76 2.58 -12.21
C ARG A 112 0.95 2.29 -13.49
N LYS A 113 1.61 1.83 -14.55
CA LYS A 113 0.94 1.48 -15.81
C LYS A 113 -0.14 0.41 -15.61
N LYS A 114 0.11 -0.59 -14.74
CA LYS A 114 -0.86 -1.62 -14.40
C LYS A 114 -2.08 -1.02 -13.70
N ALA A 115 -1.88 -0.16 -12.69
CA ALA A 115 -2.98 0.52 -12.01
C ALA A 115 -3.79 1.42 -12.96
N GLU A 116 -3.13 2.21 -13.79
CA GLU A 116 -3.79 3.06 -14.80
C GLU A 116 -4.62 2.23 -15.80
N ALA A 117 -4.13 1.06 -16.20
CA ALA A 117 -4.85 0.14 -17.08
C ALA A 117 -6.09 -0.46 -16.39
N GLU A 118 -5.95 -0.89 -15.13
CA GLU A 118 -7.05 -1.41 -14.31
C GLU A 118 -8.14 -0.34 -14.10
N GLU A 119 -7.75 0.88 -13.72
CA GLU A 119 -8.67 2.01 -13.55
C GLU A 119 -9.39 2.38 -14.86
N LYS A 120 -8.68 2.38 -15.98
CA LYS A 120 -9.27 2.65 -17.29
C LYS A 120 -10.30 1.59 -17.67
N GLU A 121 -10.00 0.32 -17.42
CA GLU A 121 -10.92 -0.79 -17.73
C GLU A 121 -12.17 -0.74 -16.83
N LEU A 122 -12.00 -0.47 -15.53
CA LEU A 122 -13.12 -0.24 -14.63
C LEU A 122 -14.00 0.94 -15.09
N GLY A 123 -13.37 2.05 -15.51
CA GLY A 123 -14.06 3.19 -16.08
C GLY A 123 -14.84 2.83 -17.36
N ARG A 124 -14.26 2.03 -18.26
CA ARG A 124 -14.92 1.53 -19.47
C ARG A 124 -16.13 0.68 -19.14
N MET A 125 -16.00 -0.27 -18.22
CA MET A 125 -17.10 -1.13 -17.78
C MET A 125 -18.21 -0.31 -17.13
N TYR A 126 -17.86 0.63 -16.26
CA TYR A 126 -18.82 1.54 -15.61
C TYR A 126 -19.60 2.37 -16.64
N GLN A 127 -18.92 2.98 -17.61
CA GLN A 127 -19.56 3.75 -18.69
C GLN A 127 -20.50 2.88 -19.53
N SER A 128 -20.11 1.64 -19.83
CA SER A 128 -20.96 0.68 -20.54
C SER A 128 -22.23 0.36 -19.76
N ILE A 129 -22.10 0.08 -18.45
CA ILE A 129 -23.24 -0.21 -17.57
C ILE A 129 -24.16 1.01 -17.46
N HIS A 130 -23.58 2.20 -17.29
CA HIS A 130 -24.31 3.46 -17.22
C HIS A 130 -25.12 3.70 -18.49
N SER A 131 -24.50 3.59 -19.67
CA SER A 131 -25.20 3.74 -20.96
C SER A 131 -26.35 2.75 -21.09
N ALA A 132 -26.13 1.48 -20.76
CA ALA A 132 -27.19 0.46 -20.82
C ALA A 132 -28.35 0.78 -19.86
N CYS A 133 -28.07 1.28 -18.66
CA CYS A 133 -29.09 1.66 -17.69
C CYS A 133 -29.89 2.89 -18.13
N GLU A 134 -29.24 3.88 -18.77
CA GLU A 134 -29.92 5.05 -19.32
C GLU A 134 -30.87 4.66 -20.47
N GLU A 135 -30.47 3.72 -21.33
CA GLU A 135 -31.37 3.15 -22.34
C GLU A 135 -32.53 2.38 -21.69
N LEU A 136 -32.26 1.55 -20.67
CA LEU A 136 -33.30 0.82 -19.93
C LEU A 136 -34.31 1.75 -19.24
N ARG A 137 -33.89 2.95 -18.85
CA ARG A 137 -34.77 3.97 -18.26
C ARG A 137 -35.76 4.53 -19.28
N LYS A 138 -35.35 4.65 -20.55
CA LYS A 138 -36.18 5.15 -21.65
C LYS A 138 -37.10 4.08 -22.24
N ILE A 139 -36.70 2.82 -22.16
CA ILE A 139 -37.48 1.70 -22.69
C ILE A 139 -38.80 1.53 -21.90
N GLY A 140 -39.92 1.60 -22.61
CA GLY A 140 -41.23 1.14 -22.15
C GLY A 140 -41.46 -0.31 -22.56
N VAL A 141 -42.10 -1.10 -21.70
CA VAL A 141 -42.47 -2.49 -22.04
C VAL A 141 -43.57 -2.45 -23.11
N PRO A 142 -43.45 -3.19 -24.23
CA PRO A 142 -44.51 -3.25 -25.23
C PRO A 142 -45.82 -3.71 -24.58
N GLY A 143 -46.87 -2.88 -24.69
CA GLY A 143 -48.20 -3.16 -24.12
C GLY A 143 -48.51 -2.51 -22.76
N THR A 144 -47.57 -1.82 -22.10
CA THR A 144 -47.84 -1.08 -20.86
C THR A 144 -47.24 0.32 -20.89
N LYS A 145 -47.93 1.31 -20.32
CA LYS A 145 -47.50 2.73 -20.31
C LYS A 145 -46.43 3.05 -19.24
N ASP A 146 -45.90 2.04 -18.53
CA ASP A 146 -44.96 2.24 -17.42
C ASP A 146 -43.50 2.23 -17.91
N VAL A 147 -43.03 3.40 -18.33
CA VAL A 147 -41.64 3.63 -18.77
C VAL A 147 -40.68 3.47 -17.59
N GLY A 148 -39.55 2.77 -17.79
CA GLY A 148 -38.52 2.65 -16.75
C GLY A 148 -38.83 1.66 -15.63
N ARG A 149 -39.86 0.81 -15.76
CA ARG A 149 -40.15 -0.29 -14.81
C ARG A 149 -38.96 -1.24 -14.65
N LEU A 150 -38.35 -1.65 -15.76
CA LEU A 150 -37.19 -2.56 -15.75
C LEU A 150 -35.97 -1.94 -15.07
N TYR A 151 -35.75 -0.64 -15.27
CA TYR A 151 -34.67 0.10 -14.60
C TYR A 151 -34.85 0.08 -13.07
N ARG A 152 -36.07 0.32 -12.56
CA ARG A 152 -36.34 0.24 -11.11
C ARG A 152 -36.05 -1.14 -10.52
N ILE A 153 -36.46 -2.20 -11.22
CA ILE A 153 -36.21 -3.59 -10.80
C ILE A 153 -34.70 -3.88 -10.81
N ALA A 154 -33.97 -3.48 -11.85
CA ALA A 154 -32.53 -3.70 -11.95
C ALA A 154 -31.74 -2.96 -10.86
N MET A 155 -32.24 -1.83 -10.37
CA MET A 155 -31.61 -1.07 -9.28
C MET A 155 -31.89 -1.63 -7.88
N GLU A 156 -32.78 -2.62 -7.74
CA GLU A 156 -33.03 -3.26 -6.46
C GLU A 156 -31.81 -4.07 -6.00
N LYS A 157 -31.30 -3.78 -4.80
CA LYS A 157 -30.13 -4.48 -4.22
C LYS A 157 -30.52 -5.71 -3.39
N LYS A 158 -31.54 -6.45 -3.83
CA LYS A 158 -32.05 -7.62 -3.10
C LYS A 158 -31.00 -8.75 -3.10
N GLY A 159 -30.67 -9.28 -1.92
CA GLY A 159 -29.77 -10.42 -1.76
C GLY A 159 -28.26 -10.12 -1.84
N ILE A 160 -27.85 -8.93 -2.29
CA ILE A 160 -26.43 -8.58 -2.52
C ILE A 160 -25.63 -8.51 -1.20
N PHE A 161 -26.20 -7.89 -0.16
CA PHE A 161 -25.50 -7.65 1.12
C PHE A 161 -25.74 -8.73 2.19
N LYS A 162 -26.40 -9.84 1.82
CA LYS A 162 -26.70 -10.93 2.74
C LYS A 162 -25.61 -12.01 2.65
N GLN A 163 -25.56 -12.88 3.66
CA GLN A 163 -24.78 -14.12 3.60
C GLN A 163 -25.25 -14.92 2.38
N GLY A 164 -24.33 -15.23 1.46
CA GLY A 164 -24.65 -15.87 0.17
C GLY A 164 -24.87 -14.92 -1.02
N GLY A 165 -24.53 -13.63 -0.91
CA GLY A 165 -24.61 -12.69 -2.04
C GLY A 165 -23.66 -13.02 -3.21
N VAL A 166 -22.49 -13.59 -2.91
CA VAL A 166 -21.58 -14.17 -3.90
C VAL A 166 -21.44 -15.67 -3.59
N PRO A 167 -21.75 -16.57 -4.54
CA PRO A 167 -21.59 -18.01 -4.31
C PRO A 167 -20.13 -18.38 -4.04
N ILE A 168 -19.91 -19.23 -3.02
CA ILE A 168 -18.57 -19.59 -2.53
C ILE A 168 -17.75 -20.33 -3.61
N GLU A 169 -18.41 -20.99 -4.54
CA GLU A 169 -17.82 -21.74 -5.65
C GLU A 169 -17.09 -20.82 -6.64
N TYR A 170 -17.55 -19.57 -6.80
CA TYR A 170 -16.94 -18.59 -7.70
C TYR A 170 -15.84 -17.76 -7.03
N ALA A 171 -15.81 -17.70 -5.70
CA ALA A 171 -14.79 -16.95 -4.95
C ALA A 171 -13.43 -17.69 -4.87
N ARG A 172 -13.16 -18.63 -5.79
CA ARG A 172 -11.92 -19.41 -5.84
C ARG A 172 -10.77 -18.54 -6.35
N TYR A 173 -9.63 -18.61 -5.66
CA TYR A 173 -8.40 -17.94 -6.07
C TYR A 173 -7.76 -18.64 -7.27
N GLN A 174 -7.01 -17.88 -8.07
CA GLN A 174 -6.20 -18.44 -9.15
C GLN A 174 -5.02 -19.23 -8.57
N THR A 175 -4.71 -20.40 -9.14
CA THR A 175 -3.56 -21.24 -8.77
C THR A 175 -2.48 -21.19 -9.83
N ASP A 176 -1.21 -21.37 -9.44
CA ASP A 176 -0.08 -21.31 -10.38
C ASP A 176 -0.12 -22.42 -11.44
N THR A 177 -0.52 -23.63 -11.05
CA THR A 177 -0.77 -24.77 -11.96
C THR A 177 -2.20 -25.26 -11.83
N PRO A 178 -2.84 -25.71 -12.92
CA PRO A 178 -4.16 -26.33 -12.85
C PRO A 178 -4.10 -27.65 -12.06
N GLY A 179 -5.23 -28.04 -11.46
CA GLY A 179 -5.38 -29.34 -10.82
C GLY A 179 -5.46 -30.49 -11.84
N ARG A 180 -5.51 -31.74 -11.34
CA ARG A 180 -5.66 -32.93 -12.20
C ARG A 180 -6.92 -32.87 -13.06
N GLU A 181 -8.02 -32.39 -12.49
CA GLU A 181 -9.24 -32.06 -13.19
C GLU A 181 -9.41 -30.55 -13.15
N VAL A 182 -9.37 -29.90 -14.32
CA VAL A 182 -9.42 -28.44 -14.43
C VAL A 182 -10.85 -27.93 -14.30
N TRP A 183 -11.79 -28.66 -14.87
CA TRP A 183 -13.20 -28.29 -14.91
C TRP A 183 -14.08 -29.53 -14.84
N ASN A 184 -15.09 -29.49 -13.96
CA ASN A 184 -16.06 -30.57 -13.81
C ASN A 184 -17.14 -30.46 -14.89
N HIS A 185 -17.05 -31.31 -15.91
CA HIS A 185 -18.00 -31.37 -17.02
C HIS A 185 -19.27 -32.17 -16.67
N SER A 186 -19.23 -32.96 -15.60
CA SER A 186 -20.35 -33.79 -15.11
C SER A 186 -21.27 -33.07 -14.11
N TRP A 187 -21.13 -31.75 -13.95
CA TRP A 187 -21.98 -30.99 -13.04
C TRP A 187 -23.46 -31.03 -13.48
N THR A 188 -24.34 -31.37 -12.55
CA THR A 188 -25.80 -31.43 -12.72
C THR A 188 -26.50 -30.52 -11.70
N ARG A 189 -27.62 -29.91 -12.11
CA ARG A 189 -28.41 -28.96 -11.31
C ARG A 189 -29.27 -29.64 -10.24
#